data_AF-A0A7S2CUD5-F1
#
_entry.id   AF-A0A7S2CUD5-F1
#
_cell.length_a   1.000
_cell.length_b   1.000
_cell.length_c   1.000
_cell.angle_alpha   90.00
_cell.angle_beta   90.00
_cell.angle_gamma   90.00
#
_symmetry.space_group_name_H-M   'P 1'
#
loop_
_entity.id
_entity.type
_entity.pdbx_description
1 polymer ?
#
loop_
_entity_poly.entity_id
_entity_poly.type
_entity_poly.pdbx_seq_one_letter_code
_entity_poly.pdbx_strand_id
1 'polypeptide(L)'
;GLLMTPVRLTQWRSDIGKCVTPDGVPWGAKVENIVGRNCFGSDASSRRSFGPDEKYVFEHNKNFQAVRGLFASYGDYSGGFTQTLSRNSTEAQASLAEMKRDNWIDEASRAVLVDFG
;
A
#
# COMPACT_ATOMS: atom_id res chain seq x y z
N GLY A 1 -11.81 26.03 20.04
CA GLY A 1 -12.34 24.95 19.18
C GLY A 1 -11.28 23.89 19.05
N LEU A 2 -11.65 22.61 19.13
CA LEU A 2 -10.73 21.50 18.88
C LEU A 2 -10.35 21.48 17.40
N LEU A 3 -9.06 21.69 17.10
CA LEU A 3 -8.51 21.53 15.77
C LEU A 3 -8.41 20.03 15.48
N MET A 4 -9.42 19.46 14.81
CA MET A 4 -9.27 18.12 14.24
C MET A 4 -8.17 18.16 13.19
N THR A 5 -7.09 17.43 13.43
CA THR A 5 -6.05 17.14 12.45
C THR A 5 -6.65 16.35 11.28
N PRO A 6 -6.14 16.52 10.04
CA PRO A 6 -6.57 15.70 8.91
C PRO A 6 -6.19 14.23 9.16
N VAL A 7 -7.06 13.30 8.79
CA VAL A 7 -6.75 11.87 8.84
C VAL A 7 -5.82 11.53 7.70
N ARG A 8 -4.72 10.83 8.00
CA ARG A 8 -3.78 10.34 6.99
C ARG A 8 -3.82 8.83 6.90
N LEU A 9 -3.98 8.33 5.69
CA LEU A 9 -3.88 6.92 5.36
C LEU A 9 -2.48 6.65 4.78
N THR A 10 -1.78 5.63 5.26
CA THR A 10 -0.57 5.13 4.60
C THR A 10 -0.70 3.66 4.29
N GLN A 11 -0.40 3.27 3.06
CA GLN A 11 -0.38 1.88 2.64
C GLN A 11 1.03 1.40 2.29
N TRP A 12 1.28 0.14 2.60
CA TRP A 12 2.43 -0.62 2.12
C TRP A 12 1.99 -1.82 1.27
N ARG A 13 2.74 -2.07 0.20
CA ARG A 13 2.41 -3.06 -0.84
C ARG A 13 3.61 -3.97 -1.11
N SER A 14 3.36 -5.20 -1.56
CA SER A 14 4.39 -6.11 -2.08
C SER A 14 4.51 -5.98 -3.60
N ASP A 15 5.69 -6.24 -4.15
CA ASP A 15 5.87 -6.33 -5.60
C ASP A 15 5.27 -7.63 -6.16
N ILE A 16 4.77 -7.57 -7.39
CA ILE A 16 4.40 -8.76 -8.16
C ILE A 16 5.67 -9.62 -8.39
N GLY A 17 5.53 -10.94 -8.25
CA GLY A 17 6.57 -11.92 -8.53
C GLY A 17 7.50 -12.23 -7.35
N LYS A 18 7.19 -11.75 -6.15
CA LYS A 18 8.02 -11.94 -4.93
C LYS A 18 7.76 -13.23 -4.16
N CYS A 19 6.79 -14.03 -4.56
CA CYS A 19 6.52 -15.31 -3.94
C CYS A 19 7.45 -16.42 -4.47
N VAL A 20 7.82 -17.33 -3.59
CA VAL A 20 8.51 -18.57 -3.93
C VAL A 20 7.52 -19.73 -3.84
N THR A 21 7.62 -20.70 -4.74
CA THR A 21 6.86 -21.95 -4.65
C THR A 21 7.34 -22.73 -3.41
N PRO A 22 6.57 -23.72 -2.92
CA PRO A 22 6.99 -24.56 -1.79
C PRO A 22 8.33 -25.29 -2.00
N ASP A 23 8.74 -25.51 -3.24
CA ASP A 23 10.05 -26.05 -3.64
C ASP A 23 11.15 -24.97 -3.75
N GLY A 24 10.91 -23.76 -3.24
CA GLY A 24 11.91 -22.68 -3.15
C GLY A 24 12.23 -22.00 -4.48
N VAL A 25 11.42 -22.20 -5.51
CA VAL A 25 11.64 -21.60 -6.82
C VAL A 25 10.89 -20.26 -6.88
N PRO A 26 11.55 -19.16 -7.27
CA PRO A 26 10.84 -17.91 -7.53
C PRO A 26 9.74 -18.16 -8.56
N TRP A 27 8.49 -17.78 -8.28
CA TRP A 27 7.39 -17.98 -9.25
C TRP A 27 7.70 -17.32 -10.60
N GLY A 28 8.52 -16.27 -10.63
CA GLY A 28 9.00 -15.65 -11.88
C GLY A 28 9.88 -16.52 -12.77
N ALA A 29 10.44 -17.64 -12.27
CA ALA A 29 11.32 -18.55 -13.01
C ALA A 29 10.61 -19.79 -13.60
N LYS A 30 9.34 -20.04 -13.26
CA LYS A 30 8.59 -21.24 -13.70
C LYS A 30 7.30 -20.96 -14.46
N VAL A 31 6.92 -19.69 -14.65
CA VAL A 31 5.53 -19.35 -15.01
C VAL A 31 5.47 -18.48 -16.26
N GLU A 32 5.86 -19.06 -17.40
CA GLU A 32 5.37 -18.61 -18.71
C GLU A 32 3.90 -19.02 -18.95
N ASN A 33 3.28 -19.80 -18.05
CA ASN A 33 2.01 -20.51 -18.33
C ASN A 33 0.88 -20.39 -17.28
N ILE A 34 0.95 -19.50 -16.28
CA ILE A 34 -0.25 -19.16 -15.47
C ILE A 34 -0.74 -17.79 -15.94
N VAL A 35 -1.55 -17.83 -16.99
CA VAL A 35 -2.43 -16.75 -17.36
C VAL A 35 -3.39 -16.50 -16.18
N GLY A 36 -3.23 -15.37 -15.49
CA GLY A 36 -4.29 -14.79 -14.66
C GLY A 36 -4.16 -14.83 -13.13
N ARG A 37 -2.99 -15.10 -12.53
CA ARG A 37 -2.81 -14.87 -11.08
C ARG A 37 -1.49 -14.17 -10.78
N ASN A 38 -1.57 -12.91 -10.35
CA ASN A 38 -0.44 -12.22 -9.74
C ASN A 38 -0.08 -12.91 -8.43
N CYS A 39 1.21 -12.93 -8.11
CA CYS A 39 1.69 -13.56 -6.89
C CYS A 39 2.58 -12.59 -6.12
N PHE A 40 2.22 -12.32 -4.87
CA PHE A 40 2.81 -11.27 -4.04
C PHE A 40 3.59 -11.89 -2.88
N GLY A 41 4.69 -11.24 -2.51
CA GLY A 41 5.50 -11.64 -1.36
C GLY A 41 4.81 -11.33 -0.02
N SER A 42 5.43 -11.80 1.05
CA SER A 42 5.06 -11.41 2.42
C SER A 42 5.65 -10.05 2.83
N ASP A 43 6.49 -9.46 1.98
CA ASP A 43 7.19 -8.20 2.23
C ASP A 43 6.39 -6.97 1.77
N ALA A 44 6.79 -5.80 2.29
CA ALA A 44 6.24 -4.50 1.94
C ALA A 44 7.20 -3.73 1.01
N SER A 45 7.70 -4.39 -0.04
CA SER A 45 8.82 -3.88 -0.86
C SER A 45 8.42 -2.91 -1.97
N SER A 46 7.15 -2.89 -2.38
CA SER A 46 6.76 -2.19 -3.60
C SER A 46 6.87 -0.68 -3.43
N ARG A 47 7.54 -0.08 -4.42
CA ARG A 47 7.70 1.37 -4.58
C ARG A 47 7.18 1.84 -5.94
N ARG A 48 6.63 0.91 -6.74
CA ARG A 48 6.10 1.22 -8.07
C ARG A 48 4.77 1.92 -7.93
N SER A 49 4.61 3.01 -8.67
CA SER A 49 3.32 3.71 -8.77
C SER A 49 2.23 2.76 -9.27
N PHE A 50 1.00 2.97 -8.83
CA PHE A 50 -0.13 2.11 -9.18
C PHE A 50 -1.45 2.88 -9.24
N GLY A 51 -2.52 2.18 -9.62
CA GLY A 51 -3.84 2.77 -9.85
C GLY A 51 -3.98 3.34 -11.26
N PRO A 52 -5.15 3.93 -11.59
CA PRO A 52 -5.37 4.60 -12.86
C PRO A 52 -4.29 5.65 -13.11
N ASP A 53 -3.68 5.62 -14.30
CA ASP A 53 -2.64 6.58 -14.73
C ASP A 53 -1.48 6.77 -13.74
N GLU A 54 -1.11 5.71 -13.01
CA GLU A 54 -0.04 5.75 -11.98
C GLU A 54 -0.27 6.78 -10.86
N LYS A 55 -1.55 7.13 -10.60
CA LYS A 55 -1.98 8.14 -9.63
C LYS A 55 -1.38 7.99 -8.24
N TYR A 56 -1.18 6.77 -7.75
CA TYR A 56 -0.65 6.53 -6.42
C TYR A 56 0.85 6.31 -6.45
N VAL A 57 1.59 7.36 -6.08
CA VAL A 57 3.05 7.37 -6.08
C VAL A 57 3.59 7.08 -4.68
N PHE A 58 4.67 6.30 -4.62
CA PHE A 58 5.34 6.01 -3.36
C PHE A 58 6.02 7.27 -2.82
N GLU A 59 5.68 7.67 -1.60
CA GLU A 59 6.29 8.83 -0.96
C GLU A 59 7.43 8.40 -0.05
N HIS A 60 8.65 8.85 -0.37
CA HIS A 60 9.77 8.79 0.56
C HIS A 60 9.66 9.92 1.57
N ASN A 61 9.53 9.57 2.85
CA ASN A 61 9.52 10.51 3.95
C ASN A 61 10.50 10.04 5.03
N LYS A 62 11.60 10.77 5.20
CA LYS A 62 12.63 10.45 6.21
C LYS A 62 12.10 10.51 7.65
N ASN A 63 10.99 11.20 7.87
CA ASN A 63 10.30 11.29 9.16
C ASN A 63 9.17 10.26 9.27
N PHE A 64 9.05 9.35 8.31
CA PHE A 64 8.09 8.26 8.39
C PHE A 64 8.52 7.33 9.54
N GLN A 65 7.69 7.25 10.58
CA GLN A 65 7.94 6.31 11.67
C GLN A 65 7.63 4.89 11.21
N ALA A 66 8.61 4.00 11.39
CA ALA A 66 8.38 2.58 11.19
C ALA A 66 7.35 2.10 12.22
N VAL A 67 6.34 1.35 11.76
CA VAL A 67 5.29 0.77 12.58
C VAL A 67 5.54 -0.73 12.70
N ARG A 68 5.65 -1.21 13.93
CA ARG A 68 5.80 -2.64 14.20
C ARG A 68 4.42 -3.30 14.28
N GLY A 69 4.07 -4.06 13.26
CA GLY A 69 2.89 -4.90 13.25
C GLY A 69 3.14 -6.27 13.91
N LEU A 70 2.10 -7.09 13.97
CA LEU A 70 2.17 -8.45 14.53
C LEU A 70 3.05 -9.39 13.67
N PHE A 71 2.99 -9.22 12.34
CA PHE A 71 3.63 -10.13 11.39
C PHE A 71 4.86 -9.55 10.69
N ALA A 72 5.00 -8.21 10.69
CA ALA A 72 6.10 -7.51 10.04
C ALA A 72 6.25 -6.09 10.62
N SER A 73 7.42 -5.49 10.40
CA SER A 73 7.61 -4.05 10.51
C SER A 73 7.31 -3.39 9.17
N TYR A 74 6.65 -2.23 9.21
CA TYR A 74 6.24 -1.47 8.04
C TYR A 74 6.84 -0.08 8.09
N GLY A 75 7.28 0.46 6.95
CA GLY A 75 7.92 1.78 6.89
C GLY A 75 9.42 1.78 7.20
N ASP A 76 10.07 0.62 7.29
CA ASP A 76 11.53 0.48 7.50
C ASP A 76 12.37 1.14 6.38
N TYR A 77 11.76 1.40 5.22
CA TYR A 77 12.35 2.16 4.10
C TYR A 77 11.95 3.63 4.06
N SER A 78 11.41 4.16 5.17
CA SER A 78 11.05 5.57 5.33
C SER A 78 10.08 6.07 4.26
N GLY A 79 8.93 5.40 4.10
CA GLY A 79 7.93 5.79 3.11
C GLY A 79 6.74 4.86 3.00
N GLY A 80 5.79 5.23 2.14
CA GLY A 80 4.58 4.48 1.82
C GLY A 80 3.72 5.24 0.81
N PHE A 81 2.61 4.65 0.39
CA PHE A 81 1.63 5.34 -0.44
C PHE A 81 0.67 6.08 0.48
N THR A 82 0.76 7.40 0.55
CA THR A 82 -0.02 8.20 1.51
C THR A 82 -1.20 8.88 0.85
N GLN A 83 -2.31 9.03 1.58
CA GLN A 83 -3.48 9.79 1.17
C GLN A 83 -3.99 10.57 2.38
N THR A 84 -4.15 11.88 2.25
CA THR A 84 -4.67 12.73 3.33
C THR A 84 -6.12 13.05 3.05
N LEU A 85 -7.01 12.68 3.98
CA LEU A 85 -8.43 12.97 3.87
C LEU A 85 -8.72 14.41 4.24
N SER A 86 -9.70 15.02 3.56
CA SER A 86 -10.21 16.33 3.93
C SER A 86 -10.83 16.30 5.34
N ARG A 87 -10.80 17.44 6.04
CA ARG A 87 -11.55 17.63 7.29
C ARG A 87 -13.05 17.75 7.04
N ASN A 88 -13.45 18.07 5.80
CA ASN A 88 -14.84 18.07 5.40
C ASN A 88 -15.30 16.64 5.15
N SER A 89 -16.36 16.22 5.84
CA SER A 89 -16.87 14.84 5.78
C SER A 89 -17.31 14.44 4.36
N THR A 90 -17.97 15.35 3.62
CA THR A 90 -18.42 15.08 2.25
C THR A 90 -17.24 14.88 1.30
N GLU A 91 -16.22 15.74 1.41
CA GLU A 91 -15.00 15.60 0.60
C GLU A 91 -14.22 14.33 0.96
N ALA A 92 -14.10 14.02 2.26
CA ALA A 92 -13.46 12.79 2.71
C ALA A 92 -14.17 11.53 2.19
N GLN A 93 -15.51 11.50 2.20
CA GLN A 93 -16.29 10.41 1.63
C GLN A 93 -16.10 10.28 0.12
N ALA A 94 -16.03 11.41 -0.60
CA ALA A 94 -15.75 11.41 -2.02
C ALA A 94 -14.36 10.83 -2.34
N SER A 95 -13.33 11.24 -1.59
CA SER A 95 -11.97 10.68 -1.71
C SER A 95 -11.93 9.19 -1.43
N LEU A 96 -12.61 8.72 -0.37
CA LEU A 96 -12.69 7.29 -0.05
C LEU A 96 -13.42 6.48 -1.13
N ALA A 97 -14.50 7.03 -1.68
CA ALA A 97 -15.24 6.39 -2.77
C ALA A 97 -14.39 6.29 -4.05
N GLU A 98 -13.59 7.30 -4.34
CA GLU A 98 -12.63 7.29 -5.44
C GLU A 98 -11.53 6.25 -5.20
N MET A 99 -10.89 6.24 -4.03
CA MET A 99 -9.88 5.24 -3.67
C MET A 99 -10.42 3.81 -3.76
N LYS A 100 -11.69 3.59 -3.43
CA LYS A 100 -12.34 2.29 -3.59
C LYS A 100 -12.50 1.90 -5.07
N ARG A 101 -12.91 2.83 -5.94
CA ARG A 101 -13.02 2.58 -7.38
C ARG A 101 -11.67 2.32 -8.02
N ASP A 102 -10.63 3.01 -7.56
CA ASP A 102 -9.27 2.90 -8.07
C ASP A 102 -8.55 1.62 -7.55
N ASN A 103 -9.22 0.77 -6.75
CA ASN A 103 -8.65 -0.37 -6.06
C ASN A 103 -7.38 0.01 -5.27
N TRP A 104 -7.45 1.12 -4.52
CA TRP A 104 -6.30 1.58 -3.75
C TRP A 104 -5.80 0.47 -2.80
N ILE A 105 -6.71 -0.27 -2.18
CA ILE A 105 -6.42 -1.51 -1.45
C ILE A 105 -6.74 -2.69 -2.38
N ASP A 106 -5.75 -3.54 -2.64
CA ASP A 106 -5.87 -4.73 -3.48
C ASP A 106 -5.03 -5.90 -2.93
N GLU A 107 -4.92 -6.95 -3.73
CA GLU A 107 -4.11 -8.14 -3.46
C GLU A 107 -2.64 -7.88 -3.14
N ALA A 108 -2.06 -6.76 -3.58
CA ALA A 108 -0.68 -6.38 -3.27
C ALA A 108 -0.55 -5.73 -1.88
N SER A 109 -1.64 -5.17 -1.33
CA SER A 109 -1.63 -4.48 -0.05
C SER A 109 -1.21 -5.42 1.09
N ARG A 110 -0.33 -4.96 1.97
CA ARG A 110 0.15 -5.71 3.14
C ARG A 110 -0.31 -5.10 4.45
N ALA A 111 -0.35 -3.77 4.52
CA ALA A 111 -0.84 -3.03 5.68
C ALA A 111 -1.35 -1.65 5.26
N VAL A 112 -2.33 -1.14 6.01
CA VAL A 112 -2.80 0.24 5.95
C VAL A 112 -2.79 0.80 7.36
N LEU A 113 -2.06 1.88 7.56
CA LEU A 113 -2.09 2.70 8.78
C LEU A 113 -3.11 3.82 8.59
N VAL A 114 -3.94 4.02 9.62
CA VAL A 114 -4.84 5.17 9.73
C VAL A 114 -4.36 6.02 10.90
N ASP A 115 -3.90 7.23 10.61
CA ASP A 115 -3.30 8.16 11.56
C ASP A 115 -4.27 9.34 11.80
N PHE A 116 -4.64 9.53 13.06
CA PHE A 116 -5.45 10.63 13.56
C PHE A 116 -4.52 11.48 14.44
N GLY A 117 -4.19 12.69 14.02
CA GLY A 117 -3.27 13.56 14.79
C GLY A 117 -3.88 14.17 16.04
#